data_AF-A0A2G5UJW8-F1
#
_entry.id   AF-A0A2G5UJW8-F1
#
_cell.length_a   1.000
_cell.length_b   1.000
_cell.length_c   1.000
_cell.angle_alpha   90.00
_cell.angle_beta   90.00
_cell.angle_gamma   90.00
#
_symmetry.space_group_name_H-M   'P 1'
#
loop_
_entity.id
_entity.type
_entity.pdbx_description
1 polymer ?
#
loop_
_entity_poly.entity_id
_entity_poly.type
_entity_poly.pdbx_seq_one_letter_code
_entity_poly.pdbx_strand_id
1 'polypeptide(L)'
;MANLKQLSINTLHPEFDHLPTWNTERCLFLANHIPLRDLNRFFKFWTKGSNPRLKYLEVLGHTVTDWNGLMKGLQAEGKEDRTRTVKEYTIWNCYGTCARIKIINYQPIRVAIMFTVSE
;
A
#
# COMPACT_ATOMS: atom_id res chain seq x y z
N MET A 1 -8.08 -14.62 18.85
CA MET A 1 -7.85 -13.52 17.90
C MET A 1 -8.87 -13.65 16.78
N ALA A 2 -9.73 -12.65 16.58
CA ALA A 2 -10.78 -12.72 15.57
C ALA A 2 -10.17 -12.67 14.15
N ASN A 3 -10.53 -13.62 13.29
CA ASN A 3 -10.14 -13.64 11.89
C ASN A 3 -11.04 -12.69 11.10
N LEU A 4 -10.61 -11.45 10.92
CA LEU A 4 -11.35 -10.48 10.11
C LEU A 4 -10.98 -10.66 8.64
N LYS A 5 -11.98 -10.98 7.81
CA LYS A 5 -11.77 -11.08 6.34
C LYS A 5 -11.54 -9.72 5.70
N GLN A 6 -12.13 -8.67 6.26
CA GLN A 6 -12.01 -7.30 5.78
C GLN A 6 -12.10 -6.33 6.95
N LEU A 7 -11.26 -5.31 6.92
CA LEU A 7 -11.27 -4.19 7.85
C LEU A 7 -11.34 -2.89 7.04
N SER A 8 -12.31 -2.04 7.36
CA SER A 8 -12.49 -0.72 6.75
C SER A 8 -12.37 0.34 7.83
N ILE A 9 -11.45 1.28 7.66
CA ILE A 9 -11.19 2.35 8.61
C ILE A 9 -11.28 3.69 7.90
N ASN A 10 -12.14 4.56 8.43
CA ASN A 10 -12.20 5.96 8.04
C ASN A 10 -11.50 6.79 9.10
N THR A 11 -10.33 7.36 8.79
CA THR A 11 -9.51 8.09 9.76
C THR A 11 -8.82 9.27 9.10
N LEU A 12 -8.71 10.38 9.84
CA LEU A 12 -7.93 11.52 9.38
C LEU A 12 -6.43 11.19 9.27
N HIS A 13 -5.93 10.29 10.12
CA HIS A 13 -4.52 9.93 10.24
C HIS A 13 -4.38 8.40 10.35
N PRO A 14 -4.25 7.68 9.23
CA PRO A 14 -4.05 6.23 9.25
C PRO A 14 -2.66 5.88 9.81
N GLU A 15 -2.62 5.13 10.91
CA GLU A 15 -1.38 4.65 11.51
C GLU A 15 -1.04 3.25 10.97
N PHE A 16 -0.08 3.19 10.06
CA PHE A 16 0.32 1.93 9.40
C PHE A 16 1.29 1.09 10.26
N ASP A 17 1.84 1.64 11.34
CA ASP A 17 2.83 0.96 12.18
C ASP A 17 2.25 -0.25 12.92
N HIS A 18 0.93 -0.28 13.14
CA HIS A 18 0.24 -1.40 13.77
C HIS A 18 -0.28 -2.45 12.78
N LEU A 19 -0.42 -2.12 11.48
CA LEU A 19 -0.87 -3.06 10.46
C LEU A 19 -0.12 -4.39 10.40
N PRO A 20 1.21 -4.45 10.63
CA PRO A 20 1.95 -5.70 10.80
C PRO A 20 1.32 -6.71 11.76
N THR A 21 0.65 -6.23 12.80
CA THR A 21 0.04 -7.05 13.86
C THR A 21 -1.40 -7.46 13.54
N TRP A 22 -2.01 -6.87 12.51
CA TRP A 22 -3.40 -7.13 12.16
C TRP A 22 -3.54 -8.41 11.36
N ASN A 23 -4.27 -9.36 11.93
CA ASN A 23 -4.58 -10.66 11.34
C ASN A 23 -5.74 -10.56 10.32
N THR A 24 -5.57 -9.71 9.31
CA THR A 24 -6.63 -9.35 8.35
C THR A 24 -6.17 -9.60 6.92
N GLU A 25 -7.06 -10.15 6.08
CA GLU A 25 -6.74 -10.42 4.67
C GLU A 25 -6.91 -9.19 3.76
N ARG A 26 -7.84 -8.30 4.11
CA ARG A 26 -8.13 -7.09 3.35
C ARG A 26 -8.26 -5.87 4.24
N CYS A 27 -7.54 -4.81 3.92
CA CYS A 27 -7.63 -3.52 4.61
C CYS A 27 -8.02 -2.41 3.63
N LEU A 28 -8.98 -1.57 4.02
CA LEU A 28 -9.36 -0.37 3.28
C LEU A 28 -9.24 0.84 4.21
N PHE A 29 -8.50 1.85 3.78
CA PHE A 29 -8.35 3.11 4.48
C PHE A 29 -8.88 4.27 3.64
N LEU A 30 -9.77 5.04 4.25
CA LEU A 30 -10.16 6.37 3.78
C LEU A 30 -9.41 7.38 4.63
N ALA A 31 -8.47 8.09 4.01
CA ALA A 31 -7.56 9.03 4.68
C ALA A 31 -7.70 10.42 4.09
N ASN A 32 -7.62 11.45 4.93
CA ASN A 32 -7.52 12.82 4.42
C ASN A 32 -6.16 13.05 3.76
N HIS A 33 -5.07 12.62 4.38
CA HIS A 33 -3.74 12.64 3.79
C HIS A 33 -3.09 11.25 3.90
N ILE A 34 -2.48 10.79 2.81
CA ILE A 34 -1.77 9.51 2.77
C ILE A 34 -0.36 9.69 3.36
N PRO A 35 -0.01 9.05 4.49
CA PRO A 35 1.32 9.12 5.07
C PRO A 35 2.27 8.19 4.29
N LEU A 36 2.80 8.67 3.16
CA LEU A 36 3.68 7.90 2.26
C LEU A 36 4.88 7.27 2.99
N ARG A 37 5.39 7.93 4.04
CA ARG A 37 6.50 7.41 4.85
C ARG A 37 6.11 6.14 5.61
N ASP A 38 4.93 6.12 6.22
CA ASP A 38 4.49 4.99 7.03
C ASP A 38 4.03 3.84 6.12
N LEU A 39 3.44 4.17 4.97
CA LEU A 39 3.16 3.18 3.94
C LEU A 39 4.45 2.56 3.34
N ASN A 40 5.51 3.35 3.14
CA ASN A 40 6.83 2.83 2.75
C ASN A 40 7.43 1.90 3.81
N ARG A 41 7.33 2.26 5.10
CA ARG A 41 7.75 1.40 6.22
C ARG A 41 6.99 0.09 6.21
N PHE A 42 5.67 0.15 6.04
CA PHE A 42 4.81 -1.03 5.93
C PHE A 42 5.28 -1.94 4.79
N PHE A 43 5.48 -1.42 3.58
CA PHE A 43 5.97 -2.22 2.45
C PHE A 43 7.33 -2.87 2.76
N LYS A 44 8.25 -2.15 3.40
CA LYS A 44 9.54 -2.71 3.84
C LYS A 44 9.41 -3.80 4.91
N PHE A 45 8.43 -3.72 5.79
CA PHE A 45 8.16 -4.80 6.74
C PHE A 45 7.52 -6.00 6.03
N TRP A 46 6.62 -5.75 5.08
CA TRP A 46 6.02 -6.82 4.28
C TRP A 46 7.09 -7.56 3.45
N THR A 47 8.06 -6.86 2.84
CA THR A 47 9.16 -7.53 2.12
C THR A 47 10.03 -8.40 3.04
N LYS A 48 10.04 -8.13 4.34
CA LYS A 48 10.69 -8.96 5.37
C LYS A 48 9.80 -10.08 5.92
N GLY A 49 8.60 -10.27 5.38
CA GLY A 49 7.69 -11.35 5.75
C GLY A 49 6.63 -10.99 6.79
N SER A 50 6.47 -9.70 7.11
CA SER A 50 5.42 -9.25 8.02
C SER A 50 4.02 -9.33 7.38
N ASN A 51 3.01 -9.60 8.21
CA ASN A 51 1.60 -9.71 7.83
C ASN A 51 1.37 -10.65 6.62
N PRO A 52 1.72 -11.95 6.75
CA PRO A 52 1.68 -12.92 5.64
C PRO A 52 0.26 -13.22 5.14
N ARG A 53 -0.77 -12.81 5.88
CA ARG A 53 -2.17 -13.02 5.51
C ARG A 53 -2.76 -11.90 4.68
N LEU A 54 -2.12 -10.73 4.66
CA LEU A 54 -2.62 -9.60 3.90
C LEU A 54 -2.59 -9.95 2.41
N LYS A 55 -3.76 -9.96 1.78
CA LYS A 55 -3.93 -10.16 0.33
C LYS A 55 -4.18 -8.84 -0.39
N TYR A 56 -4.81 -7.88 0.30
CA TYR A 56 -5.20 -6.61 -0.29
C TYR A 56 -5.13 -5.46 0.73
N LEU A 57 -4.53 -4.34 0.33
CA LEU A 57 -4.59 -3.08 1.04
C LEU A 57 -4.94 -1.97 0.06
N GLU A 58 -5.94 -1.16 0.38
CA GLU A 58 -6.27 0.03 -0.38
C GLU A 58 -6.27 1.25 0.53
N VAL A 59 -5.63 2.32 0.08
CA VAL A 59 -5.60 3.61 0.75
C VAL A 59 -6.04 4.67 -0.23
N LEU A 60 -7.19 5.29 0.04
CA LEU A 60 -7.73 6.39 -0.74
C LEU A 60 -7.61 7.69 0.07
N GLY A 61 -7.02 8.72 -0.53
CA GLY A 61 -6.88 10.01 0.13
C GLY A 61 -6.23 11.09 -0.72
N HIS A 62 -5.81 12.18 -0.08
CA HIS A 62 -5.01 13.22 -0.71
C HIS A 62 -3.51 13.02 -0.46
N THR A 63 -2.68 13.52 -1.36
CA THR A 63 -1.22 13.35 -1.27
C THR A 63 -0.50 14.36 -2.14
N VAL A 64 0.77 14.58 -1.81
CA VAL A 64 1.71 15.40 -2.59
C VAL A 64 2.46 14.49 -3.56
N THR A 65 2.83 15.05 -4.71
CA THR A 65 3.34 14.41 -5.94
C THR A 65 4.64 13.60 -5.84
N ASP A 66 5.24 13.45 -4.66
CA ASP A 66 6.53 12.74 -4.50
C ASP A 66 6.36 11.25 -4.18
N TRP A 67 6.03 10.49 -5.22
CA TRP A 67 5.92 9.03 -5.19
C TRP A 67 7.27 8.32 -5.02
N ASN A 68 8.38 9.00 -5.29
CA ASN A 68 9.71 8.41 -5.15
C ASN A 68 9.98 8.10 -3.67
N GLY A 69 9.46 8.93 -2.75
CA GLY A 69 9.50 8.67 -1.32
C GLY A 69 8.82 7.36 -0.91
N LEU A 70 7.69 7.02 -1.54
CA LEU A 70 6.95 5.79 -1.26
C LEU A 70 7.74 4.54 -1.67
N MET A 71 8.46 4.61 -2.79
CA MET A 71 9.21 3.46 -3.33
C MET A 71 10.66 3.39 -2.83
N LYS A 72 11.14 4.41 -2.11
CA LYS A 72 12.54 4.51 -1.66
C LYS A 72 12.97 3.31 -0.83
N GLY A 73 14.03 2.63 -1.27
CA GLY A 73 14.62 1.48 -0.59
C GLY A 73 13.82 0.18 -0.72
N LEU A 74 12.88 0.11 -1.66
CA LEU A 74 12.28 -1.14 -2.12
C LEU A 74 12.99 -1.57 -3.41
N GLN A 75 13.28 -2.86 -3.55
CA GLN A 75 13.72 -3.45 -4.83
C GLN A 75 12.49 -3.64 -5.72
N ALA A 76 11.98 -2.53 -6.26
CA ALA A 76 10.73 -2.49 -6.99
C ALA A 76 10.96 -2.40 -8.51
N GLU A 77 10.22 -3.18 -9.28
CA GLU A 77 10.17 -3.08 -10.74
C GLU A 77 8.97 -2.22 -11.14
N GLY A 78 9.24 -1.05 -11.72
CA GLY A 78 8.21 -0.07 -12.09
C GLY A 78 7.82 -0.12 -13.58
N LYS A 79 6.53 0.06 -13.86
CA LYS A 79 6.00 0.39 -15.19
C LYS A 79 5.20 1.68 -15.09
N GLU A 80 5.63 2.70 -15.82
CA GLU A 80 4.91 3.98 -15.92
C GLU A 80 4.08 3.97 -17.19
N ASP A 81 2.76 4.14 -17.06
CA ASP A 81 1.91 4.36 -18.23
C ASP A 81 2.12 5.79 -18.75
N ARG A 82 2.10 5.95 -20.08
CA ARG A 82 2.36 7.22 -20.78
C ARG A 82 1.36 8.33 -20.41
N THR A 83 0.29 7.97 -19.70
CA THR A 83 -0.82 8.84 -19.30
C THR A 83 -0.61 9.57 -17.96
N ARG A 84 0.49 9.33 -17.21
CA ARG A 84 0.79 9.93 -15.87
C ARG A 84 -0.23 9.65 -14.76
N THR A 85 -1.38 9.06 -15.08
CA THR A 85 -2.49 8.82 -14.13
C THR A 85 -2.36 7.50 -13.39
N VAL A 86 -1.62 6.53 -13.93
CA VAL A 86 -1.42 5.22 -13.32
C VAL A 86 0.07 4.88 -13.27
N LYS A 87 0.55 4.49 -12.09
CA LYS A 87 1.87 3.89 -11.90
C LYS A 87 1.72 2.53 -11.27
N GLU A 88 2.48 1.55 -11.74
CA GLU A 88 2.46 0.19 -11.19
C GLU A 88 3.88 -0.25 -10.85
N TYR A 89 4.02 -0.89 -9.69
CA TYR A 89 5.27 -1.44 -9.20
C TYR A 89 5.07 -2.87 -8.70
N THR A 90 6.04 -3.74 -8.92
CA THR A 90 6.09 -5.07 -8.31
C THR A 90 7.19 -5.11 -7.26
N ILE A 91 6.88 -5.66 -6.10
CA ILE A 91 7.85 -5.96 -5.03
C ILE A 91 7.75 -7.43 -4.61
N TRP A 92 8.81 -7.97 -4.01
CA TRP A 92 8.86 -9.34 -3.52
C TRP A 92 9.17 -9.37 -2.03
N ASN A 93 8.62 -10.36 -1.32
CA ASN A 93 9.01 -10.66 0.04
C ASN A 93 10.08 -11.75 0.11
N CYS A 94 10.63 -11.96 1.31
CA CYS A 94 11.64 -12.98 1.59
C CYS A 94 11.17 -14.43 1.38
N TYR A 95 9.87 -14.66 1.17
CA TYR A 95 9.30 -15.96 0.84
C TYR A 95 9.14 -16.19 -0.66
N GLY A 96 9.53 -15.22 -1.50
CA GLY A 96 9.38 -15.28 -2.96
C GLY A 96 7.97 -14.90 -3.44
N THR A 97 7.06 -14.50 -2.56
CA THR A 97 5.74 -13.98 -2.95
C THR A 97 5.89 -12.56 -3.49
N CYS A 98 5.22 -12.27 -4.61
CA CYS A 98 5.20 -10.92 -5.18
C CYS A 98 3.90 -10.18 -4.84
N ALA A 99 4.00 -8.86 -4.79
CA ALA A 99 2.87 -7.98 -4.63
C ALA A 99 2.96 -6.80 -5.59
N ARG A 100 1.80 -6.38 -6.08
CA ARG A 100 1.64 -5.24 -6.98
C ARG A 100 1.18 -4.02 -6.20
N ILE A 101 1.88 -2.91 -6.39
CA ILE A 101 1.50 -1.57 -5.90
C ILE A 101 1.02 -0.77 -7.10
N LYS A 102 -0.26 -0.43 -7.13
CA LYS A 102 -0.86 0.41 -8.15
C LYS A 102 -1.25 1.76 -7.56
N ILE A 103 -0.79 2.83 -8.17
CA ILE A 103 -1.09 4.22 -7.79
C ILE A 103 -1.98 4.81 -8.87
N ILE A 104 -3.17 5.27 -8.51
CA ILE A 104 -4.15 5.85 -9.42
C ILE A 104 -4.43 7.30 -9.00
N ASN A 105 -4.02 8.25 -9.84
CA ASN A 105 -4.23 9.67 -9.63
C ASN A 105 -5.59 10.11 -10.22
N TYR A 106 -6.52 10.48 -9.35
CA TYR A 106 -7.78 11.15 -9.68
C TYR A 106 -7.60 12.66 -9.59
N GLN A 107 -7.88 13.37 -10.68
CA GLN A 107 -7.80 14.84 -10.68
C GLN A 107 -8.85 15.46 -9.74
N PRO A 108 -8.54 16.56 -9.03
CA PRO A 108 -7.26 17.28 -9.04
C PRO A 108 -6.21 16.79 -8.01
N ILE A 109 -6.58 16.08 -6.93
CA ILE A 109 -5.66 15.75 -5.81
C ILE A 109 -5.97 14.43 -5.09
N ARG A 110 -6.86 13.58 -5.62
CA ARG A 110 -7.22 12.31 -4.98
C ARG A 110 -6.38 11.19 -5.53
N VAL A 111 -5.94 10.28 -4.67
CA VAL A 111 -5.13 9.13 -5.09
C VAL A 111 -5.61 7.88 -4.37
N ALA A 112 -5.69 6.79 -5.13
CA ALA A 112 -5.79 5.45 -4.58
C ALA A 112 -4.42 4.75 -4.71
N ILE A 113 -3.96 4.17 -3.60
CA ILE A 113 -2.83 3.24 -3.59
C ILE A 113 -3.40 1.87 -3.26
N MET A 114 -3.23 0.94 -4.19
CA MET A 114 -3.67 -0.43 -4.07
C MET A 114 -2.45 -1.34 -3.97
N PHE A 115 -2.42 -2.18 -2.95
CA PHE A 115 -1.41 -3.20 -2.74
C PHE A 115 -2.09 -4.56 -2.80
N THR A 116 -1.70 -5.39 -3.77
CA THR A 116 -2.33 -6.69 -4.04
C THR A 116 -1.26 -7.77 -4.06
N VAL A 117 -1.34 -8.74 -3.16
CA VAL A 117 -0.46 -9.91 -3.14
C VAL A 117 -0.95 -10.92 -4.19
N SER A 118 -0.05 -11.39 -5.03
CA SER A 118 -0.33 -12.48 -5.98
C SER A 118 0.00 -13.80 -5.30
N GLU A 119 -0.99 -14.71 -5.25
CA GLU A 119 -0.81 -16.11 -4.81
C GLU A 119 -0.37 -17.00 -5.98
#